data_AF-A0A7D7FXV9-F1
#
_entry.id   AF-A0A7D7FXV9-F1
#
_cell.length_a   1.000
_cell.length_b   1.000
_cell.length_c   1.000
_cell.angle_alpha   90.00
_cell.angle_beta   90.00
_cell.angle_gamma   90.00
#
_symmetry.space_group_name_H-M   'P 1'
#
loop_
_entity.id
_entity.type
_entity.pdbx_description
1 polymer ?
#
loop_
_entity_poly.entity_id
_entity_poly.type
_entity_poly.pdbx_seq_one_letter_code
_entity_poly.pdbx_strand_id
1 'polypeptide(L)' 'MSEINYNTKKQYKQLSLVERTKIETLLNEKKPIRYIAERLGRNVSTIYREIKRGSVNQIVHRNGIST' A
#
# COMPACT_ATOMS: atom_id res chain seq x y z
N MET A 1 -19.85 -3.23 36.63
CA MET A 1 -19.41 -2.58 35.38
C MET A 1 -18.07 -3.20 35.02
N SER A 2 -18.00 -4.10 34.04
CA SER A 2 -16.76 -4.81 33.70
C SER A 2 -15.98 -4.03 32.66
N GLU A 3 -14.79 -3.57 33.01
CA GLU A 3 -13.87 -2.89 32.09
C GLU A 3 -13.31 -3.89 31.07
N ILE A 4 -13.70 -3.75 29.81
CA ILE A 4 -13.12 -4.54 28.71
C ILE A 4 -11.86 -3.80 28.24
N ASN A 5 -10.70 -4.25 28.72
CA ASN A 5 -9.40 -3.69 28.32
C ASN A 5 -8.95 -4.30 26.96
N TYR A 6 -9.17 -3.56 25.87
CA TYR A 6 -8.70 -3.96 24.54
C TYR A 6 -7.23 -3.56 24.35
N ASN A 7 -6.31 -4.51 24.57
CA ASN A 7 -4.89 -4.31 24.28
C ASN A 7 -4.59 -4.61 22.80
N THR A 8 -4.87 -3.67 21.90
CA THR A 8 -4.51 -3.79 20.47
C THR A 8 -3.03 -3.47 20.24
N LYS A 9 -2.13 -4.34 20.73
CA LYS A 9 -0.67 -4.26 20.55
C LYS A 9 -0.20 -4.54 19.12
N LYS A 10 -0.91 -4.03 18.10
CA LYS A 10 -0.46 -4.14 16.72
C LYS A 10 0.66 -3.14 16.49
N GLN A 11 1.90 -3.61 16.61
CA GLN A 11 3.06 -2.79 16.32
C GLN A 11 3.00 -2.28 14.89
N TYR A 12 3.23 -0.99 14.74
CA TYR A 12 3.23 -0.34 13.44
C TYR A 12 4.37 -0.90 12.59
N LYS A 13 4.03 -1.72 11.59
CA LYS A 13 5.01 -2.32 10.68
C LYS A 13 5.01 -1.56 9.35
N GLN A 14 6.07 -0.78 9.15
CA GLN A 14 6.35 -0.13 7.88
C GLN A 14 6.48 -1.16 6.75
N LEU A 15 6.24 -0.71 5.52
CA LEU A 15 6.63 -1.48 4.34
C LEU A 15 8.16 -1.52 4.27
N SER A 16 8.72 -2.68 3.98
CA SER A 16 10.15 -2.81 3.67
C SER A 16 10.42 -2.33 2.25
N LEU A 17 11.69 -2.09 1.92
CA LEU A 17 12.10 -1.79 0.54
C LEU A 17 11.64 -2.89 -0.43
N VAL A 18 11.79 -4.15 -0.04
CA VAL A 18 11.37 -5.31 -0.85
C VAL A 18 9.86 -5.29 -1.11
N GLU A 19 9.05 -4.95 -0.10
CA GLU A 19 7.61 -4.81 -0.29
C GLU A 19 7.27 -3.65 -1.22
N ARG A 20 7.96 -2.51 -1.09
CA ARG A 20 7.79 -1.36 -2.02
C ARG A 20 8.12 -1.73 -3.45
N THR A 21 9.26 -2.39 -3.71
CA THR A 21 9.63 -2.85 -5.05
C THR A 21 8.59 -3.81 -5.62
N LYS A 22 8.04 -4.73 -4.81
CA LYS A 22 6.95 -5.62 -5.26
C LYS A 22 5.68 -4.85 -5.62
N ILE A 23 5.33 -3.81 -4.85
CA ILE A 23 4.21 -2.93 -5.18
C ILE A 23 4.46 -2.25 -6.52
N GLU A 24 5.66 -1.69 -6.75
CA GLU A 24 6.05 -1.06 -8.02
C GLU A 24 5.91 -2.02 -9.20
N THR A 25 6.51 -3.22 -9.11
CA THR A 25 6.46 -4.22 -10.18
C THR A 25 5.02 -4.62 -10.50
N LEU A 26 4.21 -4.93 -9.49
CA LEU A 26 2.83 -5.37 -9.70
C LEU A 26 1.93 -4.25 -10.24
N LEU A 27 2.18 -2.99 -9.86
CA LEU A 27 1.51 -1.84 -10.46
C LEU A 27 1.90 -1.63 -11.92
N ASN A 28 3.17 -1.84 -12.26
CA ASN A 28 3.65 -1.78 -13.64
C ASN A 28 3.02 -2.88 -14.51
N GLU A 29 2.77 -4.06 -13.92
CA GLU A 29 1.98 -5.14 -14.54
C GLU A 29 0.46 -4.88 -14.57
N LYS A 30 0.01 -3.67 -14.17
CA LYS A 30 -1.40 -3.26 -14.11
C LYS A 30 -2.27 -4.18 -13.23
N LYS A 31 -1.70 -4.80 -12.20
CA LYS A 31 -2.47 -5.62 -11.26
C LYS A 31 -3.34 -4.74 -10.36
N PRO A 32 -4.55 -5.20 -9.97
CA PRO A 32 -5.42 -4.43 -9.11
C PRO A 32 -4.85 -4.33 -7.69
N ILE A 33 -5.06 -3.18 -7.04
CA ILE A 33 -4.52 -2.89 -5.69
C ILE A 33 -4.93 -3.96 -4.66
N ARG A 34 -6.16 -4.48 -4.76
CA ARG A 34 -6.66 -5.56 -3.89
C ARG A 34 -5.80 -6.83 -4.01
N TYR A 35 -5.47 -7.22 -5.24
CA TYR A 35 -4.59 -8.36 -5.50
C TYR A 35 -3.19 -8.16 -4.90
N ILE A 36 -2.63 -6.95 -5.05
CA ILE A 36 -1.33 -6.61 -4.47
C ILE A 36 -1.36 -6.72 -2.93
N ALA A 37 -2.43 -6.23 -2.32
CA ALA A 37 -2.63 -6.28 -0.88
C ALA A 37 -2.71 -7.73 -0.37
N GLU A 38 -3.49 -8.58 -1.04
CA GLU A 38 -3.61 -10.02 -0.75
C GLU A 38 -2.26 -10.72 -0.92
N ARG A 39 -1.54 -10.45 -2.01
CA ARG A 39 -0.24 -11.05 -2.31
C ARG A 39 0.84 -10.72 -1.29
N LEU A 40 0.77 -9.51 -0.69
CA LEU A 40 1.71 -9.03 0.33
C LEU A 40 1.22 -9.28 1.77
N GLY A 41 -0.01 -9.77 1.96
CA GLY A 41 -0.61 -9.89 3.29
C GLY A 41 -0.76 -8.53 4.00
N ARG A 42 -0.95 -7.46 3.23
CA ARG A 42 -1.08 -6.09 3.73
C ARG A 42 -2.51 -5.59 3.52
N ASN A 43 -2.89 -4.58 4.30
CA ASN A 43 -4.20 -3.96 4.14
C ASN A 43 -4.23 -3.11 2.86
N VAL A 44 -5.37 -3.13 2.15
CA VAL A 44 -5.59 -2.37 0.91
C VAL A 44 -5.33 -0.87 1.11
N SER A 45 -5.75 -0.29 2.24
CA SER A 45 -5.49 1.11 2.57
C SER A 45 -4.00 1.40 2.79
N THR A 46 -3.21 0.41 3.22
CA THR A 46 -1.75 0.57 3.30
C THR A 46 -1.15 0.71 1.92
N ILE A 47 -1.57 -0.14 0.96
CA ILE A 47 -1.09 -0.05 -0.43
C ILE A 47 -1.52 1.28 -1.06
N TYR A 48 -2.78 1.70 -0.87
CA TYR A 48 -3.26 3.00 -1.35
C TYR A 48 -2.47 4.18 -0.80
N ARG A 49 -2.17 4.19 0.50
CA ARG A 49 -1.35 5.25 1.11
C ARG A 49 0.06 5.27 0.58
N GLU A 50 0.65 4.10 0.33
CA GLU A 50 1.99 4.00 -0.25
C GLU A 50 2.02 4.58 -1.67
N ILE A 51 1.03 4.23 -2.49
CA ILE A 51 0.82 4.77 -3.84
C ILE A 51 0.65 6.30 -3.78
N LYS A 52 -0.22 6.81 -2.90
CA LYS A 52 -0.49 8.25 -2.77
C LYS A 52 0.74 9.05 -2.32
N ARG A 53 1.62 8.45 -1.52
CA ARG A 53 2.87 9.08 -1.07
C ARG A 53 3.90 9.23 -2.20
N GLY A 54 3.75 8.51 -3.31
CA GLY A 54 4.69 8.56 -4.42
C GLY A 54 6.05 7.92 -4.12
N SER A 55 6.18 7.19 -3.00
CA SER A 55 7.39 6.43 -2.66
C SER A 55 7.60 5.20 -3.56
N VAL A 56 6.59 4.88 -4.35
CA VAL A 56 6.54 3.81 -5.36
C VAL A 56 6.47 4.52 -6.71
N ASN A 57 7.48 4.31 -7.56
CA ASN A 57 7.52 4.84 -8.92
C ASN A 57 6.37 4.22 -9.73
N GLN A 58 5.36 5.04 -10.01
CA GLN A 58 4.22 4.65 -10.81
C GLN A 58 4.43 5.13 -12.24
N ILE A 59 4.01 4.30 -13.22
CA ILE A 59 3.81 4.77 -14.60
C ILE A 59 2.61 5.74 -14.56
N VAL A 60 2.91 7.02 -14.32
CA VAL A 60 1.95 8.11 -14.42
C VAL A 60 1.53 8.21 -15.89
N HIS A 61 0.38 7.64 -16.22
CA HIS A 61 -0.36 8.05 -17.40
C HIS A 61 -0.94 9.43 -17.05
N ARG A 62 -0.16 10.49 -17.30
CA ARG A 62 -0.58 11.88 -17.13
C ARG A 62 -1.69 12.20 -18.16
N ASN A 63 -2.93 11.82 -17.86
CA ASN A 63 -4.08 12.38 -18.53
C ASN A 63 -4.47 13.67 -17.78
N GLY A 64 -3.92 14.81 -18.21
CA GLY A 64 -4.49 16.13 -17.87
C GLY A 64 -3.65 17.10 -17.03
N ILE A 65 -2.36 17.27 -17.31
CA ILE A 65 -1.70 18.56 -17.01
C ILE A 65 -1.05 19.08 -18.29
N SER A 66 -1.75 20.05 -18.90
CA SER A 66 -1.18 21.05 -19.80
C SER A 66 -0.37 22.02 -18.95
N THR A 67 0.96 22.04 -19.11
CA THR A 67 1.92 23.18 -19.19
C THR A 67 3.32 22.71 -18.87
#